data_AF-A0A6G8FFR2-F1
#
_entry.id   AF-A0A6G8FFR2-F1
#
_cell.length_a   1.000
_cell.length_b   1.000
_cell.length_c   1.000
_cell.angle_alpha   90.00
_cell.angle_beta   90.00
_cell.angle_gamma   90.00
#
_symmetry.space_group_name_H-M   'P 1'
#
loop_
_entity.id
_entity.type
_entity.pdbx_description
1 polymer ?
#
loop_
_entity_poly.entity_id
_entity_poly.type
_entity_poly.pdbx_seq_one_letter_code
_entity_poly.pdbx_strand_id
1 'polypeptide(L)'
;MALRVRSGGKDPGWHLKKKSDRGNKETLWPASDTMPDAVVAVIHEHLGPAAAKLAPIAELHTSRTVVRLRDANGLEVVELADDRVRARSHRTGVRRAWREWEAELLPDADAELLDRIEPVLLAAGAAPSFSPAKIARAMGRLVGIAEARGASAEQLAALRALDEADQEAARRLGA
;
A
#
# COMPACT_ATOMS: atom_id res chain seq x y z
N MET A 1 -11.38 -5.49 -3.18
CA MET A 1 -11.38 -4.10 -2.69
C MET A 1 -10.60 -3.99 -1.39
N ALA A 2 -10.23 -2.80 -0.97
CA ALA A 2 -9.66 -2.51 0.34
C ALA A 2 -10.20 -1.18 0.88
N LEU A 3 -10.70 -1.17 2.11
CA LEU A 3 -11.12 0.03 2.84
C LEU A 3 -10.04 0.36 3.87
N ARG A 4 -9.63 1.63 3.95
CA ARG A 4 -8.74 2.14 5.01
C ARG A 4 -9.30 3.44 5.56
N VAL A 5 -9.03 3.70 6.83
CA VAL A 5 -9.10 5.04 7.41
C VAL A 5 -7.68 5.56 7.57
N ARG A 6 -7.44 6.82 7.21
CA ARG A 6 -6.15 7.49 7.32
C ARG A 6 -6.29 8.70 8.24
N SER A 7 -5.38 8.77 9.21
CA SER A 7 -5.17 9.95 10.05
C SER A 7 -3.87 10.66 9.64
N GLY A 8 -3.93 11.97 9.43
CA GLY A 8 -2.78 12.79 9.02
C GLY A 8 -2.39 12.64 7.54
N GLY A 9 -1.35 13.37 7.13
CA GLY A 9 -0.92 13.45 5.72
C GLY A 9 -1.75 14.42 4.88
N LYS A 10 -1.67 14.29 3.55
CA LYS A 10 -2.34 15.17 2.58
C LYS A 10 -3.84 14.88 2.45
N ASP A 11 -4.25 13.67 2.78
CA ASP A 11 -5.55 13.09 2.51
C ASP A 11 -6.09 12.30 3.72
N PRO A 12 -6.33 12.94 4.88
CA PRO A 12 -6.99 12.27 5.99
C PRO A 12 -8.45 11.94 5.61
N GLY A 13 -8.89 10.72 5.90
CA GLY A 13 -10.23 10.30 5.49
C GLY A 13 -10.44 8.80 5.39
N TRP A 14 -11.60 8.44 4.85
CA TRP A 14 -11.95 7.08 4.49
C TRP A 14 -11.65 6.86 3.01
N HIS A 15 -10.88 5.82 2.70
CA HIS A 15 -10.48 5.51 1.33
C HIS A 15 -10.93 4.10 0.97
N LEU A 16 -11.62 3.97 -0.15
CA LEU A 16 -11.97 2.68 -0.73
C LEU A 16 -11.25 2.49 -2.07
N LYS A 17 -10.34 1.53 -2.12
CA LYS A 17 -9.67 1.10 -3.35
C LYS A 17 -10.40 -0.10 -3.95
N LYS A 18 -10.91 0.06 -5.17
CA LYS A 18 -11.53 -1.00 -5.97
C LYS A 18 -10.64 -1.29 -7.18
N LYS A 19 -10.35 -2.58 -7.40
CA LYS A 19 -9.76 -3.05 -8.66
C LYS A 19 -10.91 -3.34 -9.62
N SER A 20 -10.78 -2.90 -10.86
CA SER A 20 -11.71 -3.19 -11.95
C SER A 20 -10.94 -3.45 -13.23
N ASP A 21 -11.60 -3.99 -14.25
CA ASP A 21 -10.99 -4.22 -15.57
C ASP A 21 -10.57 -2.91 -16.25
N ARG A 22 -11.14 -1.79 -15.83
CA ARG A 22 -10.79 -0.43 -16.30
C ARG A 22 -9.71 0.26 -15.44
N GLY A 23 -9.04 -0.51 -14.58
CA GLY A 23 -8.01 -0.02 -13.66
C GLY A 23 -8.47 0.13 -12.22
N ASN A 24 -7.62 0.75 -11.40
CA ASN A 24 -7.87 0.96 -9.98
C ASN A 24 -8.65 2.26 -9.78
N LYS A 25 -9.79 2.18 -9.09
CA LYS A 25 -10.57 3.35 -8.65
C LYS A 25 -10.38 3.54 -7.15
N GLU A 26 -10.00 4.74 -6.74
CA GLU A 26 -10.01 5.16 -5.34
C GLU A 26 -11.15 6.16 -5.13
N THR A 27 -11.89 5.99 -4.03
CA THR A 27 -12.92 6.93 -3.60
C THR A 27 -12.59 7.39 -2.19
N LEU A 28 -12.63 8.70 -1.99
CA LEU A 28 -12.27 9.38 -0.75
C LEU A 28 -13.52 10.01 -0.13
N TRP A 29 -13.67 9.83 1.18
CA TRP A 29 -14.61 10.58 2.01
C TRP A 29 -13.86 11.29 3.14
N PRO A 30 -14.38 12.42 3.65
CA PRO A 30 -13.76 13.17 4.74
C PRO A 30 -13.48 12.33 5.99
N ALA A 31 -12.53 12.78 6.80
CA ALA A 31 -12.24 12.16 8.09
C ALA A 31 -13.44 12.26 9.04
N SER A 32 -13.71 11.17 9.75
CA SER A 32 -14.75 11.06 10.76
C SER A 32 -14.42 9.92 11.72
N ASP A 33 -14.83 10.05 12.98
CA ASP A 33 -14.57 9.05 14.02
C ASP A 33 -15.34 7.74 13.77
N THR A 34 -16.51 7.85 13.14
CA THR A 34 -17.34 6.72 12.73
C THR A 34 -17.37 6.59 11.21
N MET A 35 -17.64 5.38 10.70
CA MET A 35 -17.77 5.15 9.25
C MET A 35 -18.93 5.98 8.69
N PRO A 36 -18.71 6.84 7.67
CA PRO A 36 -19.79 7.62 7.06
C PRO A 36 -20.83 6.74 6.39
N ASP A 37 -22.10 7.16 6.41
CA ASP A 37 -23.21 6.44 5.78
C ASP A 37 -22.98 6.16 4.29
N ALA A 38 -22.34 7.09 3.58
CA ALA A 38 -21.99 6.91 2.18
C ALA A 38 -20.97 5.76 1.97
N VAL A 39 -20.04 5.57 2.91
CA VAL A 39 -19.11 4.43 2.89
C VAL A 39 -19.87 3.14 3.21
N VAL A 40 -20.70 3.17 4.26
CA VAL A 40 -21.56 2.03 4.67
C VAL A 40 -22.40 1.55 3.49
N ALA A 41 -23.08 2.46 2.77
CA ALA A 41 -23.91 2.13 1.62
C ALA A 41 -23.11 1.41 0.52
N VAL A 42 -21.93 1.93 0.16
CA VAL A 42 -21.07 1.30 -0.87
C VAL A 42 -20.56 -0.07 -0.44
N ILE A 43 -20.22 -0.23 0.84
CA ILE A 43 -19.80 -1.52 1.38
C ILE A 43 -20.97 -2.51 1.40
N HIS A 44 -22.15 -2.09 1.86
CA HIS A 44 -23.36 -2.92 1.89
C HIS A 44 -23.77 -3.39 0.50
N GLU A 45 -23.65 -2.54 -0.52
CA GLU A 45 -23.90 -2.92 -1.92
C GLU A 45 -23.02 -4.11 -2.35
N HIS A 46 -21.77 -4.18 -1.86
CA HIS A 46 -20.82 -5.22 -2.29
C HIS A 46 -20.77 -6.44 -1.36
N LEU A 47 -21.05 -6.28 -0.06
CA LEU A 47 -20.92 -7.34 0.94
C LEU A 47 -22.27 -7.80 1.51
N GLY A 48 -23.37 -7.10 1.20
CA GLY A 48 -24.69 -7.38 1.75
C GLY A 48 -24.69 -7.40 3.29
N PRO A 49 -25.35 -8.38 3.92
CA PRO A 49 -25.39 -8.51 5.38
C PRO A 49 -24.02 -8.66 6.07
N ALA A 50 -22.97 -9.06 5.34
CA ALA A 50 -21.64 -9.21 5.92
C ALA A 50 -20.98 -7.87 6.27
N ALA A 51 -21.47 -6.75 5.73
CA ALA A 51 -20.97 -5.41 6.05
C ALA A 51 -21.01 -5.10 7.55
N ALA A 52 -22.01 -5.60 8.28
CA ALA A 52 -22.15 -5.44 9.73
C ALA A 52 -21.03 -6.10 10.55
N LYS A 53 -20.20 -6.94 9.94
CA LYS A 53 -19.09 -7.66 10.60
C LYS A 53 -17.72 -7.04 10.28
N LEU A 54 -17.68 -5.87 9.65
CA LEU A 54 -16.41 -5.20 9.37
C LEU A 54 -15.70 -4.79 10.66
N ALA A 55 -14.42 -5.12 10.74
CA ALA A 55 -13.52 -4.70 11.78
C ALA A 55 -12.13 -4.44 11.19
N PRO A 56 -11.32 -3.57 11.80
CA PRO A 56 -9.93 -3.39 11.40
C PRO A 56 -9.18 -4.72 11.45
N ILE A 57 -8.54 -5.09 10.34
CA ILE A 57 -7.73 -6.32 10.25
C ILE A 57 -6.22 -6.05 10.36
N ALA A 58 -5.81 -4.80 10.11
CA ALA A 58 -4.44 -4.36 10.23
C ALA A 58 -4.40 -2.86 10.59
N GLU A 59 -3.30 -2.48 11.23
CA GLU A 59 -2.94 -1.11 11.53
C GLU A 59 -1.56 -0.83 10.91
N LEU A 60 -1.41 0.32 10.26
CA LEU A 60 -0.17 0.75 9.62
C LEU A 60 0.17 2.16 10.07
N HIS A 61 1.40 2.36 10.52
CA HIS A 61 2.01 3.64 10.82
C HIS A 61 3.11 3.90 9.79
N THR A 62 2.93 4.95 8.99
CA THR A 62 3.86 5.30 7.92
C THR A 62 4.46 6.68 8.18
N SER A 63 5.79 6.75 8.28
CA SER A 63 6.53 8.00 8.11
C SER A 63 6.87 8.14 6.63
N ARG A 64 6.28 9.15 5.98
CA ARG A 64 6.41 9.39 4.53
C ARG A 64 7.21 10.66 4.27
N THR A 65 8.22 10.56 3.41
CA THR A 65 8.90 11.71 2.81
C THR A 65 8.56 11.75 1.33
N VAL A 66 8.15 12.92 0.82
CA VAL A 66 7.75 13.09 -0.59
C VAL A 66 8.75 13.99 -1.31
N VAL A 67 9.18 13.55 -2.49
CA VAL A 67 9.94 14.34 -3.46
C VAL A 67 9.09 14.50 -4.72
N ARG A 68 8.95 15.74 -5.20
CA ARG A 68 8.24 16.05 -6.45
C ARG A 68 9.25 16.24 -7.57
N LEU A 69 9.18 15.40 -8.59
CA LEU A 69 9.97 15.58 -9.80
C LEU A 69 9.23 16.55 -10.72
N ARG A 70 10.00 17.43 -11.36
CA ARG A 70 9.47 18.47 -12.26
C ARG A 70 10.00 18.30 -13.67
N ASP A 71 9.19 18.66 -14.64
CA ASP A 71 9.60 18.73 -16.04
C ASP A 71 10.44 19.99 -16.33
N ALA A 72 10.85 20.17 -17.59
CA ALA A 72 11.63 21.33 -18.02
C ALA A 72 10.87 22.67 -17.88
N ASN A 73 9.54 22.64 -17.78
CA ASN A 73 8.70 23.81 -17.59
C ASN A 73 8.43 24.10 -16.09
N GLY A 74 8.94 23.25 -15.19
CA GLY A 74 8.74 23.36 -13.75
C GLY A 74 7.43 22.76 -13.24
N LEU A 75 6.65 22.07 -14.08
CA LEU A 75 5.43 21.38 -13.67
C LEU A 75 5.78 20.09 -12.93
N GLU A 76 5.10 19.83 -11.82
CA GLU A 76 5.25 18.57 -11.09
C GLU A 76 4.63 17.43 -11.90
N VAL A 77 5.41 16.38 -12.17
CA VAL A 77 5.00 15.26 -13.01
C VAL A 77 5.00 13.92 -12.29
N VAL A 78 5.85 13.74 -11.27
CA VAL A 78 5.91 12.51 -10.49
C VAL A 78 6.04 12.82 -9.00
N GLU A 79 5.27 12.08 -8.19
CA GLU A 79 5.46 11.98 -6.75
C GLU A 79 6.33 10.75 -6.44
N LEU A 80 7.50 10.95 -5.84
CA LEU A 80 8.29 9.87 -5.25
C LEU A 80 8.09 9.89 -3.73
N ALA A 81 7.47 8.84 -3.19
CA ALA A 81 7.25 8.66 -1.76
C ALA A 81 8.24 7.65 -1.17
N ASP A 82 9.01 8.06 -0.17
CA ASP A 82 9.82 7.19 0.68
C ASP A 82 9.08 6.90 1.99
N ASP A 83 8.59 5.67 2.10
CA ASP A 83 7.76 5.22 3.20
C ASP A 83 8.56 4.31 4.14
N ARG A 84 8.63 4.70 5.42
CA ARG A 84 9.02 3.81 6.51
C ARG A 84 7.76 3.35 7.21
N VAL A 85 7.45 2.07 7.08
CA VAL A 85 6.18 1.50 7.53
C VAL A 85 6.40 0.58 8.73
N ARG A 86 5.56 0.72 9.73
CA ARG A 86 5.35 -0.26 10.81
C ARG A 86 3.92 -0.75 10.71
N ALA A 87 3.72 -2.06 10.78
CA ALA A 87 2.41 -2.65 10.64
C ALA A 87 2.15 -3.72 11.69
N ARG A 88 0.89 -3.86 12.07
CA ARG A 88 0.38 -4.94 12.93
C ARG A 88 -0.80 -5.60 12.25
N SER A 89 -0.77 -6.92 12.13
CA SER A 89 -1.96 -7.69 11.80
C SER A 89 -2.79 -7.92 13.07
N HIS A 90 -4.04 -7.48 13.09
CA HIS A 90 -4.96 -7.79 14.19
C HIS A 90 -5.45 -9.24 14.16
N ARG A 91 -5.31 -9.94 13.03
CA ARG A 91 -5.72 -11.36 12.94
C ARG A 91 -4.71 -12.30 13.58
N THR A 92 -3.42 -12.06 13.36
CA THR A 92 -2.35 -12.95 13.83
C THR A 92 -1.53 -12.37 14.98
N GLY A 93 -1.68 -11.08 15.27
CA GLY A 93 -0.84 -10.35 16.20
C GLY A 93 0.56 -10.04 15.68
N VAL A 94 0.95 -10.59 14.53
CA VAL A 94 2.29 -10.43 13.94
C VAL A 94 2.52 -8.98 13.53
N ARG A 95 3.72 -8.50 13.83
CA ARG A 95 4.20 -7.16 13.50
C ARG A 95 5.28 -7.23 12.43
N ARG A 96 5.30 -6.22 11.56
CA ARG A 96 6.21 -6.10 10.43
C ARG A 96 6.68 -4.66 10.31
N ALA A 97 7.91 -4.45 9.89
CA ALA A 97 8.43 -3.13 9.56
C ALA A 97 9.28 -3.20 8.30
N TRP A 98 9.13 -2.21 7.42
CA TRP A 98 9.89 -2.14 6.17
C TRP A 98 10.04 -0.70 5.69
N ARG A 99 10.89 -0.52 4.67
CA ARG A 99 11.00 0.71 3.87
C ARG A 99 10.59 0.39 2.44
N GLU A 100 9.85 1.28 1.80
CA GLU A 100 9.53 1.16 0.38
C GLU A 100 9.49 2.52 -0.31
N TRP A 101 9.76 2.50 -1.61
CA TRP A 101 9.64 3.67 -2.48
C TRP A 101 8.48 3.46 -3.45
N GLU A 102 7.61 4.46 -3.58
CA GLU A 102 6.51 4.48 -4.55
C GLU A 102 6.70 5.69 -5.47
N ALA A 103 6.72 5.47 -6.78
CA ALA A 103 6.68 6.53 -7.78
C ALA A 103 5.29 6.55 -8.43
N GLU A 104 4.58 7.67 -8.32
CA GLU A 104 3.24 7.85 -8.88
C GLU A 104 3.22 9.05 -9.84
N LEU A 105 2.66 8.83 -11.02
CA LEU A 105 2.40 9.89 -11.99
C LEU A 105 1.36 10.86 -11.43
N LEU A 106 1.63 12.15 -11.61
CA LEU A 106 0.60 13.17 -11.43
C LEU A 106 -0.37 13.19 -12.61
N PRO A 107 -1.57 13.77 -12.46
CA PRO A 107 -2.53 13.89 -13.56
C PRO A 107 -1.87 14.47 -14.81
N ASP A 108 -2.22 13.91 -15.96
CA ASP A 108 -1.75 14.32 -17.29
C ASP A 108 -0.23 14.12 -17.55
N ALA A 109 0.51 13.54 -16.60
CA ALA A 109 1.91 13.18 -16.81
C ALA A 109 2.07 11.95 -17.72
N ASP A 110 3.12 11.95 -18.53
CA ASP A 110 3.45 10.86 -19.45
C ASP A 110 3.87 9.59 -18.70
N ALA A 111 3.25 8.46 -19.07
CA ALA A 111 3.52 7.17 -18.44
C ALA A 111 4.96 6.69 -18.64
N GLU A 112 5.62 7.07 -19.75
CA GLU A 112 7.03 6.73 -20.02
C GLU A 112 8.01 7.32 -18.98
N LEU A 113 7.57 8.30 -18.18
CA LEU A 113 8.39 8.85 -17.09
C LEU A 113 8.72 7.78 -16.03
N LEU A 114 7.84 6.81 -15.77
CA LEU A 114 8.12 5.76 -14.81
C LEU A 114 9.27 4.85 -15.29
N ASP A 115 9.29 4.51 -16.58
CA ASP A 115 10.35 3.72 -17.20
C ASP A 115 11.71 4.44 -17.12
N ARG A 116 11.69 5.78 -17.18
CA ARG A 116 12.89 6.62 -17.03
C ARG A 116 13.38 6.71 -15.58
N ILE A 117 12.47 6.63 -14.61
CA ILE A 117 12.78 6.73 -13.18
C ILE A 117 13.31 5.41 -12.63
N GLU A 118 12.80 4.27 -13.11
CA GLU A 118 13.21 2.95 -12.67
C GLU A 118 14.75 2.76 -12.60
N PRO A 119 15.54 3.01 -13.66
CA PRO A 119 16.99 2.81 -13.62
C PRO A 119 17.68 3.71 -12.58
N VAL A 120 17.14 4.91 -12.31
CA VAL A 120 17.67 5.81 -11.28
C VAL A 120 17.44 5.24 -9.88
N LEU A 121 16.24 4.69 -9.63
CA LEU A 121 15.93 4.04 -8.36
C LEU A 121 16.77 2.79 -8.15
N LEU A 122 16.93 1.95 -9.18
CA LEU A 122 17.77 0.76 -9.13
C LEU A 122 19.23 1.11 -8.85
N ALA A 123 19.78 2.14 -9.50
CA ALA A 123 21.13 2.63 -9.23
C ALA A 123 21.30 3.16 -7.79
N ALA A 124 20.23 3.68 -7.18
CA ALA A 124 20.20 4.10 -5.79
C ALA A 124 20.01 2.95 -4.78
N GLY A 125 19.92 1.70 -5.25
CA GLY A 125 19.76 0.50 -4.42
C GLY A 125 18.32 0.05 -4.21
N ALA A 126 17.37 0.53 -5.01
CA ALA A 126 16.02 -0.05 -5.03
C ALA A 126 16.06 -1.47 -5.59
N ALA A 127 15.06 -2.27 -5.21
CA ALA A 127 14.73 -3.52 -5.87
C ALA A 127 13.24 -3.50 -6.24
N PRO A 128 12.83 -4.17 -7.33
CA PRO A 128 11.42 -4.32 -7.66
C PRO A 128 10.61 -4.87 -6.48
N SER A 129 9.46 -4.26 -6.21
CA SER A 129 8.62 -4.68 -5.11
C SER A 129 7.89 -5.98 -5.43
N PHE A 130 8.02 -6.98 -4.57
CA PHE A 130 7.17 -8.18 -4.60
C PHE A 130 5.78 -7.94 -3.98
N SER A 131 5.54 -6.76 -3.41
CA SER A 131 4.31 -6.44 -2.70
C SER A 131 3.29 -5.78 -3.62
N PRO A 132 2.11 -6.40 -3.88
CA PRO A 132 1.08 -5.78 -4.69
C PRO A 132 0.28 -4.70 -3.94
N ALA A 133 0.41 -4.64 -2.61
CA ALA A 133 -0.20 -3.63 -1.75
C ALA A 133 0.36 -3.71 -0.32
N LYS A 134 0.53 -2.56 0.34
CA LYS A 134 0.90 -2.45 1.77
C LYS A 134 0.08 -3.36 2.69
N ILE A 135 -1.25 -3.45 2.48
CA ILE A 135 -2.14 -4.30 3.31
C ILE A 135 -1.82 -5.79 3.15
N ALA A 136 -1.42 -6.24 1.96
CA ALA A 136 -1.04 -7.63 1.74
C ALA A 136 0.24 -7.98 2.49
N ARG A 137 1.22 -7.07 2.47
CA ARG A 137 2.48 -7.20 3.23
C ARG A 137 2.24 -7.15 4.73
N ALA A 138 1.49 -6.17 5.23
CA ALA A 138 1.12 -6.05 6.64
C ALA A 138 0.47 -7.32 7.20
N MET A 139 -0.38 -7.97 6.39
CA MET A 139 -1.09 -9.19 6.75
C MET A 139 -0.29 -10.49 6.53
N GLY A 140 0.95 -10.43 6.05
CA GLY A 140 1.76 -11.63 5.76
C GLY A 140 1.21 -12.47 4.60
N ARG A 141 0.52 -11.83 3.64
CA ARG A 141 -0.20 -12.51 2.57
C ARG A 141 0.59 -12.64 1.27
N LEU A 142 1.81 -12.10 1.20
CA LEU A 142 2.58 -12.07 -0.03
C LEU A 142 2.84 -13.48 -0.58
N VAL A 143 3.28 -14.41 0.26
CA VAL A 143 3.54 -15.81 -0.12
C VAL A 143 2.27 -16.45 -0.68
N GLY A 144 1.15 -16.42 0.06
CA GLY A 144 -0.09 -17.04 -0.41
C GLY A 144 -0.70 -16.38 -1.66
N ILE A 145 -0.45 -15.09 -1.89
CA ILE A 145 -0.83 -14.41 -3.14
C ILE A 145 0.04 -14.88 -4.31
N ALA A 146 1.34 -15.06 -4.08
CA ALA A 146 2.27 -15.53 -5.09
C ALA A 146 2.02 -17.00 -5.45
N GLU A 147 1.74 -17.86 -4.48
CA GLU A 147 1.34 -19.27 -4.69
C GLU A 147 0.10 -19.35 -5.59
N ALA A 148 -0.94 -18.57 -5.29
CA ALA A 148 -2.16 -18.51 -6.09
C ALA A 148 -1.94 -17.99 -7.53
N ARG A 149 -0.79 -17.36 -7.80
CA ARG A 149 -0.39 -16.86 -9.12
C ARG A 149 0.63 -17.76 -9.82
N GLY A 150 0.94 -18.93 -9.25
CA GLY A 150 1.91 -19.86 -9.85
C GLY A 150 3.36 -19.38 -9.77
N ALA A 151 3.72 -18.63 -8.71
CA ALA A 151 5.10 -18.21 -8.50
C ALA A 151 6.05 -19.40 -8.34
N SER A 152 7.29 -19.25 -8.79
CA SER A 152 8.32 -20.27 -8.68
C SER A 152 8.72 -20.54 -7.23
N ALA A 153 9.31 -21.71 -6.96
CA ALA A 153 9.83 -22.04 -5.64
C ALA A 153 10.85 -21.00 -5.12
N GLU A 154 11.66 -20.44 -6.01
CA GLU A 154 12.61 -19.37 -5.71
C GLU A 154 11.90 -18.08 -5.28
N GLN A 155 10.85 -17.66 -6.00
CA GLN A 155 10.06 -16.49 -5.65
C GLN A 155 9.37 -16.67 -4.28
N LEU A 156 8.85 -17.87 -4.01
CA LEU A 156 8.24 -18.19 -2.72
C LEU A 156 9.27 -18.16 -1.59
N ALA A 157 10.49 -18.67 -1.81
CA ALA A 157 11.57 -18.60 -0.83
C ALA A 157 11.98 -17.15 -0.55
N ALA A 158 12.13 -16.32 -1.59
CA ALA A 158 12.43 -14.89 -1.44
C ALA A 158 11.35 -14.15 -0.65
N LEU A 159 10.07 -14.46 -0.88
CA LEU A 159 8.95 -13.87 -0.14
C LEU A 159 8.91 -14.30 1.33
N ARG A 160 9.31 -15.54 1.65
CA ARG A 160 9.42 -16.00 3.04
C ARG A 160 10.56 -15.28 3.76
N ALA A 161 11.73 -15.19 3.12
CA ALA A 161 12.87 -14.44 3.65
C ALA A 161 12.53 -12.95 3.87
N LEU A 162 11.77 -12.35 2.94
CA LEU A 162 11.27 -10.97 3.08
C LEU A 162 10.34 -10.83 4.30
N ASP A 163 9.41 -11.76 4.50
CA ASP A 163 8.50 -11.72 5.66
C ASP A 163 9.26 -11.87 6.99
N GLU A 164 10.26 -12.75 7.04
CA GLU A 164 11.13 -12.92 8.21
C GLU A 164 11.94 -11.66 8.50
N ALA A 165 12.52 -11.03 7.47
CA ALA A 165 13.25 -9.78 7.60
C ALA A 165 12.36 -8.64 8.11
N ASP A 166 11.12 -8.54 7.61
CA ASP A 166 10.15 -7.53 8.06
C ASP A 166 9.77 -7.72 9.53
N GLN A 167 9.57 -8.97 9.97
CA GLN A 167 9.26 -9.29 11.38
C GLN A 167 10.45 -8.99 12.29
N GLU A 168 11.66 -9.31 11.85
CA GLU A 168 12.89 -9.01 12.59
C GLU A 168 13.13 -7.50 12.70
N ALA A 169 12.89 -6.74 11.63
CA ALA A 169 12.94 -5.30 11.65
C ALA A 169 11.93 -4.71 12.66
N ALA A 170 10.71 -5.25 12.72
CA ALA A 170 9.72 -4.82 13.72
C ALA A 170 10.21 -5.05 15.16
N ARG A 171 10.78 -6.24 15.44
CA ARG A 171 11.35 -6.56 16.76
C ARG A 171 12.44 -5.57 17.17
N ARG A 172 13.37 -5.25 16.26
CA ARG A 172 14.47 -4.30 16.52
C ARG A 172 13.98 -2.88 16.82
N LEU A 173 12.86 -2.48 16.23
CA LEU A 173 12.28 -1.16 16.43
C LEU A 173 11.41 -1.05 17.69
N GLY A 174 11.26 -2.14 18.46
CA GLY A 174 10.33 -2.21 19.59
C GLY A 174 8.87 -2.00 19.15
N ALA A 175 8.58 -2.28 17.87
CA ALA A 175 7.29 -2.04 17.26
C ALA A 175 6.32 -3.15 17.64
#